data_AF-A0A4U2CTE5-F1
#
_entry.id   AF-A0A4U2CTE5-F1
#
_cell.length_a   1.000
_cell.length_b   1.000
_cell.length_c   1.000
_cell.angle_alpha   90.00
_cell.angle_beta   90.00
_cell.angle_gamma   90.00
#
_symmetry.space_group_name_H-M   'P 1'
#
loop_
_entity.id
_entity.type
_entity.pdbx_description
1 polymer ?
#
loop_
_entity_poly.entity_id
_entity_poly.type
_entity_poly.pdbx_seq_one_letter_code
_entity_poly.pdbx_strand_id
1 'polypeptide(L)'
;IEVAMEDEMQMHYADMEQRLTARLRQALAAGDQTLLGVVMSALLAWPDCAFREERVIHPRTQETLAYIPALFDEQTPTPKEQQLIEMVNANKRKGRRTLVYTVYTGKRDTASRLKSLLSDQGLKCAVLRSSVKTEDREDWILEQVDRGIDVLITNPELVKTGLDLLEFPSIVFTNTGYNVYTLMQAARRSWRIGQREDVDVSFLGYQDSAQMACLALMAKKIAVTQSTSGDMPDNGLDVLNSDGDSVEVALAKSLLKQTTR
;
A
#
# COMPACT_ATOMS: atom_id res chain seq x y z
N ILE A 1 -0.72 -3.82 11.52
CA ILE A 1 0.50 -3.55 12.30
C ILE A 1 0.79 -2.08 12.16
N GLU A 2 0.69 -1.41 13.30
CA GLU A 2 0.99 0.00 13.42
C GLU A 2 2.49 0.18 13.65
N VAL A 3 3.11 1.09 12.91
CA VAL A 3 4.55 1.39 12.98
C VAL A 3 4.73 2.85 13.35
N ALA A 4 5.51 3.14 14.37
CA ALA A 4 5.83 4.52 14.74
C ALA A 4 6.77 5.15 13.69
N MET A 5 6.55 6.42 13.35
CA MET A 5 7.54 7.21 12.62
C MET A 5 8.69 7.60 13.55
N GLU A 6 9.88 7.85 13.00
CA GLU A 6 10.94 8.56 13.72
C GLU A 6 10.56 10.02 13.95
N ASP A 7 11.14 10.67 14.97
CA ASP A 7 10.76 12.03 15.38
C ASP A 7 10.83 13.05 14.23
N GLU A 8 11.91 13.02 13.44
CA GLU A 8 12.06 13.91 12.27
C GLU A 8 11.02 13.62 11.18
N MET A 9 10.77 12.33 10.92
CA MET A 9 9.75 11.90 9.97
C MET A 9 8.34 12.31 10.41
N GLN A 10 8.01 12.17 11.70
CA GLN A 10 6.73 12.58 12.27
C GLN A 10 6.55 14.10 12.18
N MET A 11 7.59 14.88 12.47
CA MET A 11 7.58 16.34 12.36
C MET A 11 7.25 16.78 10.93
N HIS A 12 7.94 16.21 9.94
CA HIS A 12 7.69 16.53 8.53
C HIS A 12 6.31 16.07 8.04
N TYR A 13 5.87 14.89 8.49
CA TYR A 13 4.53 14.40 8.18
C TYR A 13 3.44 15.35 8.70
N ALA A 14 3.53 15.73 9.97
CA ALA A 14 2.53 16.58 10.63
C ALA A 14 2.45 17.97 10.00
N ASP A 15 3.59 18.59 9.66
CA ASP A 15 3.63 19.88 8.96
C ASP A 15 3.01 19.76 7.55
N MET A 16 3.35 18.71 6.80
CA MET A 16 2.76 18.45 5.48
C MET A 16 1.23 18.24 5.60
N GLU A 17 0.78 17.40 6.52
CA GLU A 17 -0.63 17.09 6.73
C GLU A 17 -1.42 18.35 7.10
N GLN A 18 -0.92 19.16 8.02
CA GLN A 18 -1.57 20.41 8.43
C GLN A 18 -1.69 21.39 7.26
N ARG A 19 -0.59 21.62 6.51
CA ARG A 19 -0.57 22.55 5.37
C ARG A 19 -1.50 22.10 4.25
N LEU A 20 -1.39 20.84 3.84
CA LEU A 20 -2.18 20.32 2.73
C LEU A 20 -3.67 20.22 3.08
N THR A 21 -4.00 19.83 4.31
CA THR A 21 -5.40 19.77 4.76
C THR A 21 -6.03 21.17 4.85
N ALA A 22 -5.27 22.18 5.29
CA ALA A 22 -5.73 23.57 5.29
C ALA A 22 -6.03 24.07 3.87
N ARG A 23 -5.13 23.82 2.91
CA ARG A 23 -5.32 24.18 1.49
C ARG A 23 -6.50 23.44 0.87
N LEU A 24 -6.64 22.13 1.14
CA LEU A 24 -7.78 21.33 0.67
C LEU A 24 -9.10 21.88 1.21
N ARG A 25 -9.16 22.26 2.50
CA ARG A 25 -10.35 22.86 3.10
C ARG A 25 -10.76 24.15 2.39
N GLN A 26 -9.81 25.03 2.13
CA GLN A 26 -10.05 26.29 1.42
C GLN A 26 -10.57 26.05 0.00
N ALA A 27 -9.95 25.12 -0.74
CA ALA A 27 -10.38 24.76 -2.08
C ALA A 27 -11.82 24.20 -2.08
N LEU A 28 -12.13 23.26 -1.18
CA LEU A 28 -13.46 22.68 -1.09
C LEU A 28 -14.54 23.71 -0.69
N ALA A 29 -14.22 24.66 0.20
CA ALA A 29 -15.12 25.76 0.54
C ALA A 29 -15.43 26.67 -0.66
N ALA A 30 -14.51 26.78 -1.61
CA ALA A 30 -14.70 27.47 -2.88
C ALA A 30 -15.33 26.58 -3.99
N GLY A 31 -15.71 25.33 -3.67
CA GLY A 31 -16.24 24.37 -4.64
C GLY A 31 -15.19 23.70 -5.53
N ASP A 32 -13.89 23.87 -5.23
CA ASP A 32 -12.78 23.31 -5.98
C ASP A 32 -12.32 21.97 -5.38
N GLN A 33 -12.47 20.89 -6.15
CA GLN A 33 -12.05 19.53 -5.78
C GLN A 33 -10.68 19.13 -6.34
N THR A 34 -9.99 20.02 -7.07
CA THR A 34 -8.74 19.70 -7.77
C THR A 34 -7.61 19.25 -6.86
N LEU A 35 -7.62 19.71 -5.60
CA LEU A 35 -6.61 19.36 -4.62
C LEU A 35 -6.80 17.97 -4.00
N LEU A 36 -7.98 17.36 -4.12
CA LEU A 36 -8.31 16.12 -3.44
C LEU A 36 -7.29 15.01 -3.73
N GLY A 37 -7.10 14.69 -5.01
CA GLY A 37 -6.23 13.59 -5.42
C GLY A 37 -4.75 13.83 -5.09
N VAL A 38 -4.26 15.07 -5.29
CA VAL A 38 -2.85 15.38 -5.03
C VAL A 38 -2.53 15.36 -3.52
N VAL A 39 -3.45 15.87 -2.68
CA VAL A 39 -3.27 15.86 -1.22
C VAL A 39 -3.34 14.43 -0.70
N MET A 40 -4.35 13.65 -1.07
CA MET A 40 -4.47 12.26 -0.62
C MET A 40 -3.29 11.40 -1.10
N SER A 41 -2.82 11.59 -2.33
CA SER A 41 -1.63 10.91 -2.84
C SER A 41 -0.38 11.26 -2.03
N ALA A 42 -0.16 12.53 -1.70
CA ALA A 42 1.00 12.97 -0.92
C ALA A 42 1.00 12.38 0.48
N LEU A 43 -0.11 12.49 1.22
CA LEU A 43 -0.21 12.00 2.60
C LEU A 43 -0.07 10.48 2.72
N LEU A 44 -0.53 9.72 1.74
CA LEU A 44 -0.34 8.27 1.75
C LEU A 44 1.04 7.82 1.26
N ALA A 45 1.59 8.50 0.24
CA ALA A 45 2.79 8.01 -0.44
C ALA A 45 4.09 8.49 0.20
N TRP A 46 4.14 9.74 0.67
CA TRP A 46 5.37 10.31 1.21
C TRP A 46 5.96 9.50 2.38
N PRO A 47 5.18 8.99 3.36
CA PRO A 47 5.74 8.17 4.42
C PRO A 47 6.48 6.92 3.91
N ASP A 48 6.09 6.41 2.74
CA ASP A 48 6.73 5.23 2.12
C ASP A 48 7.86 5.61 1.17
N CYS A 49 8.05 6.91 0.96
CA CYS A 49 8.96 7.49 -0.02
C CYS A 49 9.87 8.55 0.59
N ALA A 50 9.98 8.59 1.92
CA ALA A 50 10.81 9.56 2.65
C ALA A 50 12.31 9.45 2.33
N PHE A 51 12.72 8.45 1.53
CA PHE A 51 14.05 8.35 0.94
C PHE A 51 14.27 9.24 -0.31
N ARG A 52 13.26 10.05 -0.67
CA ARG A 52 13.29 10.98 -1.79
C ARG A 52 12.67 12.30 -1.35
N GLU A 53 13.07 13.37 -2.01
CA GLU A 53 12.33 14.61 -1.90
C GLU A 53 10.92 14.47 -2.48
N GLU A 54 9.95 15.13 -1.86
CA GLU A 54 8.58 15.19 -2.33
C GLU A 54 8.17 16.64 -2.57
N ARG A 55 7.68 16.89 -3.78
CA ARG A 55 7.16 18.18 -4.22
C ARG A 55 5.68 18.03 -4.52
N VAL A 56 4.83 18.57 -3.66
CA VAL A 56 3.38 18.55 -3.87
C VAL A 56 3.01 19.76 -4.68
N ILE A 57 2.59 19.56 -5.93
CA ILE A 57 2.34 20.64 -6.90
C ILE A 57 0.84 20.72 -7.20
N HIS A 58 0.28 21.92 -7.16
CA HIS A 58 -1.10 22.16 -7.56
C HIS A 58 -1.30 21.80 -9.04
N PRO A 59 -2.25 20.91 -9.40
CA PRO A 59 -2.34 20.36 -10.76
C PRO A 59 -2.62 21.42 -11.84
N ARG A 60 -3.42 22.45 -11.51
CA ARG A 60 -3.72 23.56 -12.43
C ARG A 60 -2.71 24.71 -12.39
N THR A 61 -2.46 25.30 -11.22
CA THR A 61 -1.65 26.51 -11.09
C THR A 61 -0.14 26.25 -11.11
N GLN A 62 0.29 24.99 -10.93
CA GLN A 62 1.69 24.61 -10.77
C GLN A 62 2.37 25.22 -9.53
N GLU A 63 1.61 25.80 -8.59
CA GLU A 63 2.10 26.26 -7.30
C GLU A 63 2.64 25.08 -6.49
N THR A 64 3.78 25.26 -5.80
CA THR A 64 4.28 24.29 -4.83
C THR A 64 3.49 24.43 -3.52
N LEU A 65 2.72 23.41 -3.17
CA LEU A 65 1.89 23.34 -1.96
C LEU A 65 2.68 22.89 -0.73
N ALA A 66 3.62 21.96 -0.93
CA ALA A 66 4.55 21.48 0.09
C ALA A 66 5.85 20.99 -0.57
N TYR A 67 6.95 21.11 0.17
CA TYR A 67 8.25 20.55 -0.16
C TYR A 67 8.77 19.83 1.08
N ILE A 68 9.18 18.58 0.92
CA ILE A 68 9.84 17.81 1.98
C ILE A 68 11.14 17.24 1.40
N PRO A 69 12.31 17.45 2.05
CA PRO A 69 13.55 16.83 1.60
C PRO A 69 13.52 15.31 1.79
N ALA A 70 14.46 14.60 1.17
CA ALA A 70 14.72 13.20 1.54
C ALA A 70 15.25 13.15 2.98
N LEU A 71 14.62 12.33 3.81
CA LEU A 71 15.03 12.08 5.21
C LEU A 71 15.90 10.83 5.34
N PHE A 72 15.73 9.88 4.41
CA PHE A 72 16.50 8.64 4.38
C PHE A 72 17.35 8.57 3.11
N ASP A 73 18.47 7.86 3.18
CA ASP A 73 19.23 7.50 2.00
C ASP A 73 18.72 6.18 1.39
N GLU A 74 19.42 5.68 0.36
CA GLU A 74 19.05 4.45 -0.33
C GLU A 74 19.28 3.17 0.49
N GLN A 75 20.15 3.23 1.51
CA GLN A 75 20.67 2.06 2.23
C GLN A 75 20.04 1.90 3.62
N THR A 76 19.57 3.00 4.19
CA THR A 76 18.97 3.07 5.51
C THR A 76 17.48 2.76 5.41
N PRO A 77 16.99 1.66 6.02
CA PRO A 77 15.57 1.36 6.04
C PRO A 77 14.79 2.41 6.84
N THR A 78 13.64 2.81 6.33
CA THR A 78 12.62 3.53 7.13
C THR A 78 12.04 2.59 8.21
N PRO A 79 11.35 3.09 9.25
CA PRO A 79 10.80 2.23 10.30
C PRO A 79 9.87 1.13 9.78
N LYS A 80 9.07 1.42 8.75
CA LYS A 80 8.19 0.41 8.14
C LYS A 80 8.95 -0.63 7.33
N GLU A 81 10.04 -0.23 6.67
CA GLU A 81 10.92 -1.15 5.95
C GLU A 81 11.70 -2.03 6.93
N GLN A 82 12.14 -1.48 8.06
CA GLN A 82 12.74 -2.23 9.15
C GLN A 82 11.77 -3.28 9.72
N GLN A 83 10.52 -2.89 9.98
CA GLN A 83 9.47 -3.82 10.42
C GLN A 83 9.25 -4.96 9.40
N LEU A 84 9.27 -4.65 8.10
CA LEU A 84 9.17 -5.65 7.04
C LEU A 84 10.38 -6.60 7.04
N ILE A 85 11.61 -6.08 7.15
CA ILE A 85 12.84 -6.86 7.22
C ILE A 85 12.76 -7.87 8.38
N GLU A 86 12.30 -7.43 9.56
CA GLU A 86 12.15 -8.30 10.73
C GLU A 86 11.14 -9.43 10.50
N MET A 87 9.97 -9.11 9.91
CA MET A 87 8.94 -10.09 9.59
C MET A 87 9.44 -11.12 8.58
N VAL A 88 10.10 -10.67 7.51
CA VAL A 88 10.65 -11.57 6.48
C VAL A 88 11.73 -12.47 7.07
N ASN A 89 12.63 -11.94 7.88
CA ASN A 89 13.65 -12.73 8.56
C ASN A 89 13.05 -13.76 9.52
N ALA A 90 11.99 -13.39 10.25
CA ALA A 90 11.28 -14.32 11.12
C ALA A 90 10.62 -15.46 10.33
N ASN A 91 10.04 -15.18 9.16
CA ASN A 91 9.48 -16.19 8.27
C ASN A 91 10.56 -17.10 7.68
N LYS A 92 11.68 -16.53 7.21
CA LYS A 92 12.81 -17.31 6.69
C LYS A 92 13.36 -18.30 7.72
N ARG A 93 13.47 -17.90 8.99
CA ARG A 93 13.88 -18.81 10.08
C ARG A 93 12.92 -19.98 10.29
N LYS A 94 11.65 -19.82 9.92
CA LYS A 94 10.63 -20.87 9.94
C LYS A 94 10.58 -21.67 8.63
N GLY A 95 11.43 -21.37 7.65
CA GLY A 95 11.40 -21.99 6.33
C GLY A 95 10.27 -21.48 5.43
N ARG A 96 9.65 -20.34 5.76
CA ARG A 96 8.48 -19.79 5.07
C ARG A 96 8.88 -18.64 4.15
N ARG A 97 8.32 -18.61 2.94
CA ARG A 97 8.50 -17.47 2.02
C ARG A 97 7.47 -16.37 2.27
N THR A 98 7.83 -15.14 1.92
CA THR A 98 6.97 -13.97 2.13
C THR A 98 6.60 -13.32 0.80
N LEU A 99 5.31 -13.07 0.59
CA LEU A 99 4.79 -12.22 -0.48
C LEU A 99 4.62 -10.80 0.02
N VAL A 100 5.28 -9.85 -0.62
CA VAL A 100 5.27 -8.43 -0.24
C VAL A 100 4.54 -7.63 -1.30
N TYR A 101 3.48 -6.95 -0.90
CA TYR A 101 2.71 -6.07 -1.76
C TYR A 101 3.09 -4.60 -1.56
N THR A 102 3.35 -3.93 -2.68
CA THR A 102 3.52 -2.47 -2.74
C THR A 102 2.90 -1.90 -4.02
N VAL A 103 2.22 -0.75 -3.92
CA VAL A 103 1.48 -0.14 -5.03
C VAL A 103 2.30 0.91 -5.79
N TYR A 104 3.37 1.44 -5.20
CA TYR A 104 4.19 2.51 -5.79
C TYR A 104 5.32 1.97 -6.69
N THR A 105 4.97 1.24 -7.74
CA THR A 105 5.93 0.55 -8.63
C THR A 105 6.33 1.34 -9.89
N GLY A 106 5.82 2.56 -10.05
CA GLY A 106 6.14 3.48 -11.16
C GLY A 106 7.28 4.41 -10.81
N LYS A 107 7.09 5.73 -10.97
CA LYS A 107 8.15 6.75 -10.73
C LYS A 107 8.80 6.68 -9.34
N ARG A 108 8.04 6.30 -8.31
CA ARG A 108 8.53 6.15 -6.92
C ARG A 108 9.34 4.86 -6.70
N ASP A 109 9.00 3.80 -7.45
CA ASP A 109 9.60 2.46 -7.47
C ASP A 109 10.02 1.88 -6.10
N THR A 110 9.08 1.85 -5.16
CA THR A 110 9.33 1.25 -3.84
C THR A 110 9.63 -0.26 -3.94
N ALA A 111 9.18 -0.95 -4.99
CA ALA A 111 9.51 -2.36 -5.19
C ALA A 111 11.01 -2.60 -5.39
N SER A 112 11.70 -1.73 -6.16
CA SER A 112 13.16 -1.78 -6.31
C SER A 112 13.87 -1.53 -4.98
N ARG A 113 13.42 -0.51 -4.23
CA ARG A 113 14.00 -0.18 -2.93
C ARG A 113 13.88 -1.33 -1.94
N LEU A 114 12.68 -1.90 -1.79
CA LEU A 114 12.43 -3.05 -0.93
C LEU A 114 13.31 -4.24 -1.33
N LYS A 115 13.48 -4.50 -2.63
CA LYS A 115 14.38 -5.55 -3.12
C LYS A 115 15.82 -5.29 -2.67
N SER A 116 16.33 -4.06 -2.82
CA SER A 116 17.69 -3.70 -2.41
C SER A 116 17.90 -3.94 -0.92
N LEU A 117 17.05 -3.32 -0.08
CA LEU A 117 17.15 -3.40 1.38
C LEU A 117 17.07 -4.84 1.89
N LEU A 118 16.17 -5.66 1.34
CA LEU A 118 16.06 -7.07 1.73
C LEU A 118 17.26 -7.89 1.23
N SER A 119 17.77 -7.61 0.02
CA SER A 119 18.94 -8.31 -0.53
C SER A 119 20.21 -8.03 0.29
N ASP A 120 20.35 -6.81 0.81
CA ASP A 120 21.46 -6.42 1.71
C ASP A 120 21.42 -7.20 3.04
N GLN A 121 20.26 -7.72 3.43
CA GLN A 121 20.09 -8.62 4.58
C GLN A 121 20.33 -10.11 4.22
N GLY A 122 20.81 -10.40 3.01
CA GLY A 122 21.04 -11.77 2.53
C GLY A 122 19.77 -12.53 2.16
N LEU A 123 18.68 -11.83 1.85
CA LEU A 123 17.43 -12.42 1.37
C LEU A 123 17.43 -12.50 -0.15
N LYS A 124 17.00 -13.65 -0.69
CA LYS A 124 16.82 -13.82 -2.13
C LYS A 124 15.47 -13.25 -2.54
N CYS A 125 15.47 -12.11 -3.21
CA CYS A 125 14.24 -11.41 -3.58
C CYS A 125 14.02 -11.37 -5.10
N ALA A 126 12.77 -11.59 -5.52
CA ALA A 126 12.32 -11.32 -6.88
C ALA A 126 11.25 -10.23 -6.89
N VAL A 127 11.19 -9.47 -7.98
CA VAL A 127 10.18 -8.41 -8.19
C VAL A 127 9.39 -8.74 -9.43
N LEU A 128 8.10 -9.03 -9.27
CA LEU A 128 7.19 -9.18 -10.41
C LEU A 128 6.76 -7.78 -10.87
N ARG A 129 7.01 -7.47 -12.15
CA ARG A 129 6.69 -6.18 -12.77
C ARG A 129 5.61 -6.33 -13.84
N SER A 130 4.98 -5.21 -14.18
CA SER A 130 3.99 -5.13 -15.25
C SER A 130 4.56 -5.44 -16.64
N SER A 131 5.89 -5.42 -16.81
CA SER A 131 6.57 -5.85 -18.03
C SER A 131 6.46 -7.35 -18.29
N VAL A 132 6.15 -8.16 -17.25
CA VAL A 132 5.84 -9.58 -17.41
C VAL A 132 4.38 -9.70 -17.83
N LYS A 133 4.15 -10.29 -19.00
CA LYS A 133 2.80 -10.47 -19.56
C LYS A 133 1.97 -11.34 -18.64
N THR A 134 0.67 -11.11 -18.63
CA THR A 134 -0.27 -11.81 -17.73
C THR A 134 -0.21 -13.33 -17.90
N GLU A 135 -0.14 -13.84 -19.14
CA GLU A 135 -0.03 -15.28 -19.41
C GLU A 135 1.26 -15.91 -18.88
N ASP A 136 2.35 -15.14 -18.76
CA ASP A 136 3.67 -15.64 -18.36
C ASP A 136 3.91 -15.55 -16.85
N ARG A 137 3.02 -14.89 -16.09
CA ARG A 137 3.28 -14.57 -14.67
C ARG A 137 3.38 -15.80 -13.79
N GLU A 138 2.58 -16.82 -14.06
CA GLU A 138 2.57 -18.05 -13.27
C GLU A 138 3.89 -18.79 -13.41
N ASP A 139 4.28 -19.10 -14.65
CA ASP A 139 5.56 -19.75 -14.98
C ASP A 139 6.75 -18.96 -14.46
N TRP A 140 6.71 -17.63 -14.61
CA TRP A 140 7.76 -16.76 -14.09
C TRP A 140 7.91 -16.85 -12.57
N ILE A 141 6.81 -16.90 -11.83
CA ILE A 141 6.82 -17.03 -10.37
C ILE A 141 7.37 -18.41 -9.98
N LEU A 142 6.94 -19.48 -10.64
CA LEU A 142 7.43 -20.84 -10.40
C LEU A 142 8.94 -20.93 -10.61
N GLU A 143 9.46 -20.36 -11.70
CA GLU A 143 10.92 -20.27 -11.91
C GLU A 143 11.64 -19.55 -10.76
N GLN A 144 11.06 -18.48 -10.21
CA GLN A 144 11.70 -17.80 -9.08
C GLN A 144 11.67 -18.68 -7.81
N VAL A 145 10.56 -19.39 -7.58
CA VAL A 145 10.44 -20.33 -6.47
C VAL A 145 11.50 -21.43 -6.57
N ASP A 146 11.72 -22.00 -7.76
CA ASP A 146 12.74 -23.02 -8.03
C ASP A 146 14.16 -22.50 -7.81
N ARG A 147 14.40 -21.21 -8.09
CA ARG A 147 15.66 -20.53 -7.76
C ARG A 147 15.84 -20.27 -6.25
N GLY A 148 14.84 -20.62 -5.45
CA GLY A 148 14.87 -20.56 -4.00
C GLY A 148 14.77 -19.14 -3.47
N ILE A 149 13.89 -18.30 -4.04
CA ILE A 149 13.62 -16.98 -3.46
C ILE A 149 12.98 -17.10 -2.08
N ASP A 150 13.35 -16.18 -1.19
CA ASP A 150 12.75 -15.99 0.12
C ASP A 150 11.55 -15.04 0.04
N VAL A 151 11.60 -14.08 -0.90
CA VAL A 151 10.61 -12.99 -1.01
C VAL A 151 10.20 -12.74 -2.45
N LEU A 152 8.89 -12.68 -2.69
CA LEU A 152 8.32 -12.12 -3.91
C LEU A 152 7.74 -10.74 -3.62
N ILE A 153 8.18 -9.71 -4.34
CA ILE A 153 7.67 -8.34 -4.22
C ILE A 153 6.85 -8.04 -5.47
N THR A 154 5.64 -7.52 -5.32
CA THR A 154 4.78 -7.22 -6.47
C THR A 154 3.74 -6.15 -6.17
N ASN A 155 3.18 -5.56 -7.22
CA ASN A 155 1.95 -4.78 -7.11
C ASN A 155 0.75 -5.75 -7.04
N PRO A 156 -0.17 -5.61 -6.06
CA PRO A 156 -1.32 -6.50 -5.93
C PRO A 156 -2.21 -6.53 -7.19
N GLU A 157 -2.21 -5.47 -8.01
CA GLU A 157 -2.90 -5.43 -9.31
C GLU A 157 -2.39 -6.49 -10.31
N LEU A 158 -1.14 -6.95 -10.16
CA LEU A 158 -0.53 -7.94 -11.07
C LEU A 158 -0.97 -9.37 -10.76
N VAL A 159 -1.50 -9.62 -9.56
CA VAL A 159 -1.84 -10.97 -9.09
C VAL A 159 -3.28 -11.10 -8.59
N LYS A 160 -4.10 -10.07 -8.76
CA LYS A 160 -5.51 -10.07 -8.33
C LYS A 160 -6.40 -11.10 -9.04
N THR A 161 -5.97 -11.67 -10.17
CA THR A 161 -6.72 -12.64 -10.97
C THR A 161 -5.87 -13.85 -11.32
N GLY A 162 -6.47 -15.03 -11.29
CA GLY A 162 -5.93 -16.24 -11.93
C GLY A 162 -4.73 -16.93 -11.27
N LEU A 163 -3.94 -16.23 -10.45
CA LEU A 163 -2.73 -16.81 -9.84
C LEU A 163 -3.01 -17.38 -8.45
N ASP A 164 -2.44 -18.55 -8.17
CA ASP A 164 -2.38 -19.17 -6.85
C ASP A 164 -0.95 -19.10 -6.31
N LEU A 165 -0.78 -18.50 -5.13
CA LEU A 165 0.53 -18.17 -4.56
C LEU A 165 0.80 -19.01 -3.30
N LEU A 166 0.52 -20.31 -3.38
CA LEU A 166 0.59 -21.27 -2.28
C LEU A 166 1.96 -21.29 -1.59
N GLU A 167 3.04 -21.11 -2.37
CA GLU A 167 4.44 -21.09 -1.92
C GLU A 167 4.78 -19.90 -1.01
N PHE A 168 3.88 -18.92 -0.86
CA PHE A 168 4.06 -17.71 -0.06
C PHE A 168 2.98 -17.59 1.04
N PRO A 169 3.07 -18.39 2.12
CA PRO A 169 2.04 -18.44 3.16
C PRO A 169 2.00 -17.19 4.05
N SER A 170 3.04 -16.34 4.02
CA SER A 170 3.00 -15.02 4.66
C SER A 170 2.84 -13.91 3.62
N ILE A 171 1.83 -13.07 3.80
CA ILE A 171 1.55 -11.91 2.95
C ILE A 171 1.73 -10.64 3.78
N VAL A 172 2.51 -9.69 3.28
CA VAL A 172 2.71 -8.37 3.90
C VAL A 172 2.37 -7.27 2.91
N PHE A 173 1.36 -6.46 3.22
CA PHE A 173 1.07 -5.22 2.52
C PHE A 173 1.87 -4.08 3.16
N THR A 174 2.88 -3.56 2.47
CA THR A 174 3.55 -2.32 2.93
C THR A 174 2.64 -1.12 2.73
N ASN A 175 1.78 -1.18 1.71
CA ASN A 175 0.71 -0.24 1.43
C ASN A 175 -0.36 -0.93 0.57
N THR A 176 -1.55 -0.35 0.54
CA THR A 176 -2.78 -1.01 0.07
C THR A 176 -3.46 -0.31 -1.10
N GLY A 177 -3.13 0.96 -1.36
CA GLY A 177 -3.89 1.80 -2.27
C GLY A 177 -5.33 2.06 -1.77
N TYR A 178 -6.24 2.35 -2.71
CA TYR A 178 -7.66 2.66 -2.42
C TYR A 178 -8.65 1.58 -2.87
N ASN A 179 -8.20 0.59 -3.65
CA ASN A 179 -9.08 -0.39 -4.28
C ASN A 179 -9.34 -1.58 -3.35
N VAL A 180 -10.50 -1.54 -2.69
CA VAL A 180 -10.98 -2.60 -1.79
C VAL A 180 -11.03 -3.97 -2.49
N TYR A 181 -11.48 -4.01 -3.74
CA TYR A 181 -11.57 -5.26 -4.50
C TYR A 181 -10.19 -5.87 -4.74
N THR A 182 -9.22 -5.06 -5.20
CA THR A 182 -7.83 -5.51 -5.38
C THR A 182 -7.26 -6.04 -4.08
N LEU A 183 -7.48 -5.34 -2.96
CA LEU A 183 -7.03 -5.79 -1.64
C LEU A 183 -7.62 -7.16 -1.27
N MET A 184 -8.95 -7.31 -1.38
CA MET A 184 -9.65 -8.56 -1.04
C MET A 184 -9.19 -9.73 -1.91
N GLN A 185 -8.96 -9.49 -3.19
CA GLN A 185 -8.48 -10.52 -4.13
C GLN A 185 -7.04 -10.91 -3.85
N ALA A 186 -6.16 -9.93 -3.63
CA ALA A 186 -4.73 -10.15 -3.40
C ALA A 186 -4.44 -10.81 -2.05
N ALA A 187 -5.20 -10.46 -0.99
CA ALA A 187 -5.05 -11.00 0.35
C ALA A 187 -5.41 -12.48 0.48
N ARG A 188 -6.14 -13.04 -0.49
CA ARG A 188 -6.57 -14.45 -0.50
C ARG A 188 -5.73 -15.35 -1.41
N ARG A 189 -4.70 -14.81 -2.08
CA ARG A 189 -3.93 -15.55 -3.10
C ARG A 189 -3.13 -16.73 -2.56
N SER A 190 -2.77 -16.71 -1.28
CA SER A 190 -2.06 -17.81 -0.63
C SER A 190 -2.98 -18.80 0.08
N TRP A 191 -4.26 -18.45 0.30
CA TRP A 191 -5.26 -19.33 0.92
C TRP A 191 -6.16 -19.97 -0.13
N ARG A 192 -5.73 -21.12 -0.64
CA ARG A 192 -6.37 -21.88 -1.73
C ARG A 192 -6.36 -23.37 -1.44
N ILE A 193 -7.14 -24.14 -2.21
CA ILE A 193 -7.12 -25.60 -2.14
C ILE A 193 -5.69 -26.07 -2.39
N GLY A 194 -5.16 -26.90 -1.48
CA GLY A 194 -3.77 -27.37 -1.52
C GLY A 194 -2.83 -26.64 -0.56
N GLN A 195 -3.26 -25.54 0.08
CA GLN A 195 -2.47 -24.90 1.13
C GLN A 195 -2.34 -25.83 2.35
N ARG A 196 -1.12 -25.96 2.87
CA ARG A 196 -0.76 -26.84 3.99
C ARG A 196 -0.20 -26.09 5.20
N GLU A 197 0.16 -24.83 5.01
CA GLU A 197 0.62 -23.95 6.07
C GLU A 197 -0.48 -22.96 6.49
N ASP A 198 -0.42 -22.51 7.74
CA ASP A 198 -1.24 -21.38 8.17
C ASP A 198 -0.88 -20.15 7.34
N VAL A 199 -1.89 -19.44 6.84
CA VAL A 199 -1.69 -18.22 6.05
C VAL A 199 -1.86 -16.99 6.94
N ASP A 200 -0.85 -16.14 6.97
CA ASP A 200 -0.90 -14.87 7.69
C ASP A 200 -0.89 -13.68 6.70
N VAL A 201 -1.77 -12.71 6.96
CA VAL A 201 -1.88 -11.50 6.15
C VAL A 201 -1.73 -10.29 7.06
N SER A 202 -0.65 -9.54 6.84
CA SER A 202 -0.28 -8.37 7.64
C SER A 202 -0.38 -7.09 6.81
N PHE A 203 -0.97 -6.05 7.39
CA PHE A 203 -1.02 -4.72 6.80
C PHE A 203 -0.17 -3.78 7.63
N LEU A 204 0.82 -3.15 7.03
CA LEU A 204 1.66 -2.14 7.69
C LEU A 204 1.09 -0.74 7.44
N GLY A 205 1.07 0.09 8.47
CA GLY A 205 0.69 1.50 8.36
C GLY A 205 1.37 2.32 9.44
N TYR A 206 1.78 3.54 9.09
CA TYR A 206 2.35 4.44 10.09
C TYR A 206 1.27 4.94 11.06
N GLN A 207 1.58 4.89 12.35
CA GLN A 207 0.72 5.44 13.41
C GLN A 207 0.36 6.89 13.16
N ASP A 208 -0.82 7.30 13.63
CA ASP A 208 -1.30 8.68 13.56
C ASP A 208 -1.15 9.34 12.18
N SER A 209 -1.40 8.56 11.12
CA SER A 209 -1.28 9.00 9.73
C SER A 209 -2.50 8.66 8.88
N ALA A 210 -2.56 9.28 7.70
CA ALA A 210 -3.56 8.99 6.68
C ALA A 210 -3.54 7.50 6.26
N GLN A 211 -2.41 6.79 6.40
CA GLN A 211 -2.33 5.35 6.09
C GLN A 211 -3.23 4.52 7.01
N MET A 212 -3.19 4.78 8.32
CA MET A 212 -4.02 4.06 9.28
C MET A 212 -5.50 4.44 9.15
N ALA A 213 -5.80 5.71 8.87
CA ALA A 213 -7.16 6.13 8.55
C ALA A 213 -7.69 5.43 7.28
N CYS A 214 -6.86 5.29 6.24
CA CYS A 214 -7.21 4.58 5.02
C CYS A 214 -7.45 3.09 5.27
N LEU A 215 -6.57 2.42 6.03
CA LEU A 215 -6.72 1.03 6.42
C LEU A 215 -8.02 0.79 7.19
N ALA A 216 -8.36 1.65 8.15
CA ALA A 216 -9.62 1.56 8.90
C ALA A 216 -10.85 1.71 7.99
N LEU A 217 -10.82 2.63 7.03
CA LEU A 217 -11.89 2.81 6.05
C LEU A 217 -12.02 1.60 5.12
N MET A 218 -10.91 1.04 4.65
CA MET A 218 -10.93 -0.17 3.83
C MET A 218 -11.48 -1.37 4.61
N ALA A 219 -11.03 -1.58 5.86
CA ALA A 219 -11.55 -2.65 6.71
C ALA A 219 -13.08 -2.53 6.90
N LYS A 220 -13.57 -1.31 7.15
CA LYS A 220 -15.01 -1.05 7.24
C LYS A 220 -15.75 -1.38 5.94
N LYS A 221 -15.22 -0.96 4.79
CA LYS A 221 -15.83 -1.27 3.48
C LYS A 221 -15.83 -2.77 3.19
N ILE A 222 -14.74 -3.48 3.49
CA ILE A 222 -14.63 -4.93 3.31
C ILE A 222 -15.69 -5.66 4.15
N ALA A 223 -15.87 -5.26 5.41
CA ALA A 223 -16.88 -5.85 6.28
C ALA A 223 -18.29 -5.67 5.71
N VAL A 224 -18.62 -4.47 5.20
CA VAL A 224 -19.90 -4.20 4.54
C VAL A 224 -20.06 -5.07 3.29
N THR A 225 -19.08 -5.08 2.37
CA THR A 225 -19.14 -5.86 1.13
C THR A 225 -19.34 -7.36 1.40
N GLN A 226 -18.62 -7.91 2.38
CA GLN A 226 -18.76 -9.33 2.77
C GLN A 226 -20.14 -9.63 3.36
N SER A 227 -20.72 -8.72 4.15
CA SER A 227 -22.06 -8.90 4.71
C SER A 227 -23.18 -8.87 3.66
N THR A 228 -22.98 -8.15 2.56
CA THR A 228 -23.97 -8.02 1.47
C THR A 228 -23.85 -9.11 0.39
N SER A 229 -22.75 -9.87 0.37
CA SER A 229 -22.49 -10.87 -0.68
C SER A 229 -23.29 -12.19 -0.53
N GLY A 230 -24.29 -12.22 0.37
CA GLY A 230 -25.23 -13.33 0.54
C GLY A 230 -26.36 -13.39 -0.50
N ASP A 231 -26.60 -12.29 -1.24
CA ASP A 231 -27.53 -12.21 -2.37
C ASP A 231 -26.85 -11.37 -3.46
N MET A 232 -26.42 -11.98 -4.58
CA MET A 232 -25.88 -11.20 -5.70
C MET A 232 -26.30 -11.79 -7.05
N PRO A 233 -27.11 -11.07 -7.86
CA PRO A 233 -27.40 -11.45 -9.24
C PRO A 233 -26.20 -11.15 -10.15
N ASP A 234 -26.07 -11.93 -11.22
CA ASP A 234 -24.88 -12.07 -12.09
C ASP A 234 -24.34 -10.79 -12.77
N ASN A 235 -24.97 -9.63 -12.60
CA ASN A 235 -24.55 -8.35 -13.21
C ASN A 235 -24.35 -7.19 -12.18
N GLY A 236 -24.23 -7.48 -10.87
CA GLY A 236 -24.36 -6.49 -9.79
C GLY A 236 -23.09 -5.73 -9.31
N LEU A 237 -21.98 -5.69 -10.05
CA LEU A 237 -20.72 -5.11 -9.55
C LEU A 237 -20.60 -3.58 -9.69
N ASP A 238 -21.31 -2.95 -10.64
CA ASP A 238 -21.35 -1.48 -10.74
C ASP A 238 -22.25 -0.82 -9.67
N VAL A 239 -23.18 -1.59 -9.08
CA VAL A 239 -24.12 -1.11 -8.06
C VAL A 239 -23.48 -1.00 -6.67
N LEU A 240 -22.41 -1.75 -6.39
CA LEU A 240 -21.69 -1.65 -5.11
C LEU A 240 -20.76 -0.43 -5.03
N ASN A 241 -20.58 0.30 -6.13
CA ASN A 241 -19.85 1.55 -6.18
C ASN A 241 -20.77 2.79 -6.20
N SER A 242 -22.08 2.63 -6.34
CA SER A 242 -22.98 3.75 -6.63
C SER A 242 -23.55 4.48 -5.41
N ASP A 243 -23.52 3.89 -4.20
CA ASP A 243 -24.24 4.45 -3.04
C ASP A 243 -23.35 4.99 -1.90
N GLY A 244 -22.02 5.05 -2.07
CA GLY A 244 -21.12 5.62 -1.06
C GLY A 244 -19.87 6.26 -1.62
N ASP A 245 -19.35 7.28 -0.93
CA ASP A 245 -18.08 7.95 -1.25
C ASP A 245 -16.97 6.92 -1.52
N SER A 246 -16.09 7.17 -2.50
CA SER A 246 -14.86 6.37 -2.68
C SER A 246 -14.02 6.38 -1.39
N VAL A 247 -13.13 5.39 -1.20
CA VAL A 247 -12.24 5.36 -0.01
C VAL A 247 -11.44 6.66 0.10
N GLU A 248 -10.99 7.20 -1.03
CA GLU A 248 -10.28 8.47 -1.12
C GLU A 248 -11.12 9.67 -0.64
N VAL A 249 -12.37 9.79 -1.10
CA VAL A 249 -13.28 10.86 -0.67
C VAL A 249 -13.63 10.71 0.82
N ALA A 250 -13.88 9.49 1.29
CA ALA A 250 -14.15 9.21 2.69
C ALA A 250 -12.95 9.56 3.59
N LEU A 251 -11.74 9.25 3.13
CA LEU A 251 -10.49 9.58 3.81
C LEU A 251 -10.32 11.10 3.93
N ALA A 252 -10.50 11.83 2.84
CA ALA A 252 -10.42 13.29 2.86
C ALA A 252 -11.44 13.92 3.83
N LYS A 253 -12.69 13.43 3.82
CA LYS A 253 -13.73 13.87 4.78
C LYS A 253 -13.33 13.58 6.22
N SER A 254 -12.66 12.45 6.49
CA SER A 254 -12.18 12.09 7.82
C SER A 254 -11.08 13.03 8.31
N LEU A 255 -10.06 13.27 7.49
CA LEU A 255 -8.93 14.15 7.81
C LEU A 255 -9.40 15.59 8.09
N LEU A 256 -10.29 16.12 7.25
CA LEU A 256 -10.85 17.47 7.42
C LEU A 256 -11.63 17.64 8.73
N LYS A 257 -12.25 16.57 9.25
CA LYS A 257 -12.97 16.58 10.53
C LYS A 257 -12.02 16.54 11.73
N GLN A 258 -10.90 15.81 11.62
CA GLN A 258 -9.91 15.70 12.70
C GLN A 258 -9.24 17.05 12.99
N THR A 259 -8.87 17.82 11.97
CA THR A 259 -8.28 19.17 12.13
C THR A 259 -9.29 20.25 12.54
N THR A 260 -10.50 19.89 12.94
CA THR A 260 -11.53 20.83 13.46
C THR A 260 -11.73 20.66 14.98
N ARG A 261 -11.13 19.63 15.58
CA ARG A 261 -11.07 19.45 17.04
C ARG A 261 -9.77 20.03 17.58
#